data_AF-A0A0M3HZW3-F1
#
_entry.id   AF-A0A0M3HZW3-F1
#
_cell.length_a   1.000
_cell.length_b   1.000
_cell.length_c   1.000
_cell.angle_alpha   90.00
_cell.angle_beta   90.00
_cell.angle_gamma   90.00
#
_symmetry.space_group_name_H-M   'P 1'
#
loop_
_entity.id
_entity.type
_entity.pdbx_description
1 polymer ?
#
loop_
_entity_poly.entity_id
_entity_poly.type
_entity_poly.pdbx_seq_one_letter_code
_entity_poly.pdbx_strand_id
1 'polypeptide(L)'
;MVMLSTGYDDRCDATMTQEMATAAFRFGHTLIRNLLPRMNSEYEENGEAIDLKSMFNNESFYYLPAAGHIESVLMGLLGAESMAFDRHISDALRNHLFQRPDGPLTGLDLPALNIQRARDHGIPPYNAYREMCGMRRARNFEDLRDVMDGPSIAAMKTVYANVDDIDLFPGLMSERPLKGIMLASFPFAIHGQFIFSTKGSRLVGCSEHFESRNG
;
A
#
# COMPACT_ATOMS: atom_id res chain seq x y z
N MET A 1 -20.86 -7.89 -7.35
CA MET A 1 -21.99 -7.06 -6.87
C MET A 1 -21.39 -5.77 -6.35
N VAL A 2 -21.50 -4.67 -7.09
CA VAL A 2 -21.00 -3.36 -6.67
C VAL A 2 -22.03 -2.80 -5.69
N MET A 3 -21.67 -2.71 -4.42
CA MET A 3 -22.54 -2.12 -3.40
C MET A 3 -22.45 -0.59 -3.53
N LEU A 4 -23.30 -0.01 -4.38
CA LEU A 4 -23.49 1.43 -4.44
C LEU A 4 -24.08 1.89 -3.10
N SER A 5 -23.53 2.96 -2.52
CA SER A 5 -23.95 3.51 -1.24
C SER A 5 -25.45 3.84 -1.26
N THR A 6 -26.22 3.28 -0.32
CA THR A 6 -27.66 3.51 -0.15
C THR A 6 -27.98 4.76 0.67
N GLY A 7 -27.03 5.69 0.79
CA GLY A 7 -27.14 6.90 1.61
C GLY A 7 -26.41 6.80 2.96
N TYR A 8 -26.47 7.89 3.72
CA TYR A 8 -25.86 8.01 5.05
C TYR A 8 -26.57 7.11 6.07
N ASP A 9 -25.79 6.44 6.92
CA ASP A 9 -26.23 5.60 8.03
C ASP A 9 -25.49 6.03 9.30
N ASP A 10 -26.24 6.57 10.28
CA ASP A 10 -25.70 7.06 11.54
C ASP A 10 -25.26 5.96 12.51
N ARG A 11 -25.57 4.70 12.19
CA ARG A 11 -25.12 3.51 12.93
C ARG A 11 -23.81 2.95 12.41
N CYS A 12 -23.35 3.42 11.25
CA CYS A 12 -22.05 3.04 10.69
C CYS A 12 -20.94 3.88 11.32
N ASP A 13 -19.97 3.21 11.95
CA ASP A 13 -18.76 3.86 12.43
C ASP A 13 -17.80 4.13 11.25
N ALA A 14 -17.60 5.40 10.92
CA ALA A 14 -16.72 5.83 9.83
C ALA A 14 -15.23 5.89 10.24
N THR A 15 -14.88 5.59 11.49
CA THR A 15 -13.50 5.65 11.97
C THR A 15 -12.61 4.66 11.22
N MET A 16 -11.34 5.03 11.06
CA MET A 16 -10.35 4.17 10.44
C MET A 16 -9.87 3.12 11.46
N THR A 17 -9.98 1.85 11.09
CA THR A 17 -9.45 0.73 11.87
C THR A 17 -7.93 0.77 11.95
N GLN A 18 -7.37 0.27 13.06
CA GLN A 18 -5.92 0.26 13.27
C GLN A 18 -5.23 -0.67 12.27
N GLU A 19 -5.84 -1.81 11.96
CA GLU A 19 -5.37 -2.78 10.96
C GLU A 19 -5.26 -2.14 9.58
N MET A 20 -6.23 -1.29 9.22
CA MET A 20 -6.19 -0.52 7.97
C MET A 20 -5.00 0.45 7.95
N ALA A 21 -4.85 1.27 9.00
CA ALA A 21 -3.85 2.34 9.04
C ALA A 21 -2.39 1.84 9.17
N THR A 22 -2.21 0.72 9.87
CA THR A 22 -0.88 0.23 10.27
C THR A 22 -0.37 -0.92 9.41
N ALA A 23 -1.26 -1.67 8.74
CA ALA A 23 -0.88 -2.82 7.93
C ALA A 23 -1.51 -2.79 6.53
N ALA A 24 -2.83 -2.87 6.39
CA ALA A 24 -3.45 -3.10 5.09
C ALA A 24 -3.19 -1.96 4.10
N PHE A 25 -3.49 -0.71 4.44
CA PHE A 25 -3.33 0.41 3.50
C PHE A 25 -1.86 0.76 3.18
N ARG A 26 -0.90 0.07 3.82
CA ARG A 26 0.53 0.19 3.53
C ARG A 26 0.98 -0.66 2.34
N PHE A 27 0.07 -1.38 1.68
CA PHE A 27 0.35 -2.08 0.43
C PHE A 27 0.98 -1.20 -0.65
N GLY A 28 0.66 0.10 -0.65
CA GLY A 28 1.25 1.05 -1.60
C GLY A 28 2.78 1.05 -1.58
N HIS A 29 3.42 0.65 -0.46
CA HIS A 29 4.87 0.56 -0.37
C HIS A 29 5.50 -0.50 -1.28
N THR A 30 4.75 -1.52 -1.70
CA THR A 30 5.25 -2.55 -2.65
C THR A 30 5.16 -2.06 -4.10
N LEU A 31 4.26 -1.10 -4.37
CA LEU A 31 4.00 -0.53 -5.69
C LEU A 31 5.02 0.54 -6.11
N ILE A 32 5.85 1.01 -5.18
CA ILE A 32 6.76 2.14 -5.39
C ILE A 32 8.05 1.69 -6.10
N ARG A 33 8.38 2.37 -7.20
CA ARG A 33 9.61 2.17 -7.97
C ARG A 33 10.85 2.74 -7.26
N ASN A 34 12.02 2.18 -7.57
CA ASN A 34 13.31 2.80 -7.21
C ASN A 34 13.62 4.05 -8.06
N LEU A 35 13.30 4.00 -9.35
CA LEU A 35 13.54 5.08 -10.30
C LEU A 35 12.20 5.58 -10.83
N LEU A 36 11.97 6.89 -10.76
CA LEU A 36 10.80 7.54 -11.32
C LEU A 36 11.17 8.11 -12.69
N PRO A 37 10.63 7.55 -13.78
CA PRO A 37 10.95 8.03 -15.12
C PRO A 37 10.40 9.44 -15.32
N ARG A 38 11.08 10.19 -16.19
CA ARG A 38 10.58 11.44 -16.75
C ARG A 38 10.19 11.18 -18.18
N MET A 39 9.03 11.68 -18.61
CA MET A 39 8.53 11.47 -19.96
C MET A 39 8.11 12.78 -20.64
N ASN A 40 8.12 12.82 -21.97
CA ASN A 40 7.58 13.92 -22.76
C ASN A 40 6.05 13.72 -23.03
N SER A 41 5.45 14.58 -23.85
CA SER A 41 4.03 14.49 -24.23
C SER A 41 3.66 13.22 -24.98
N GLU A 42 4.64 12.57 -25.61
CA GLU A 42 4.48 11.33 -26.38
C GLU A 42 4.77 10.07 -25.54
N TYR A 43 4.92 10.23 -24.22
CA TYR A 43 5.28 9.16 -23.27
C TYR A 43 6.66 8.53 -23.53
N GLU A 44 7.56 9.24 -24.20
CA GLU A 44 8.94 8.82 -24.38
C GLU A 44 9.81 9.37 -23.24
N GLU A 45 10.85 8.63 -22.86
CA GLU A 45 11.78 9.06 -21.80
C GLU A 45 12.43 10.40 -22.15
N ASN A 46 12.35 11.35 -21.21
CA ASN A 46 12.80 12.72 -21.40
C ASN A 46 13.65 13.18 -20.22
N GLY A 47 14.94 12.80 -20.25
CA GLY A 47 15.92 13.12 -19.22
C GLY A 47 16.18 11.97 -18.25
N GLU A 48 17.06 12.22 -17.28
CA GLU A 48 17.44 11.23 -16.28
C GLU A 48 16.28 10.94 -15.33
N ALA A 49 16.02 9.65 -15.09
CA ALA A 49 15.05 9.22 -14.10
C ALA A 49 15.46 9.70 -12.70
N ILE A 50 14.48 10.09 -11.89
CA ILE A 50 14.74 10.52 -10.52
C ILE A 50 14.97 9.28 -9.67
N ASP A 51 16.14 9.19 -9.03
CA ASP A 51 16.39 8.19 -7.99
C ASP A 51 15.60 8.52 -6.72
N LEU A 52 14.63 7.67 -6.36
CA LEU A 52 13.73 7.89 -5.24
C LEU A 52 14.49 8.17 -3.93
N LYS A 53 15.63 7.50 -3.71
CA LYS A 53 16.42 7.69 -2.48
C LYS A 53 16.92 9.12 -2.31
N SER A 54 17.13 9.83 -3.42
CA SER A 54 17.58 11.23 -3.45
C SER A 54 16.43 12.23 -3.43
N MET A 55 15.20 11.78 -3.70
CA MET A 55 14.01 12.61 -3.83
C MET A 55 13.35 12.97 -2.49
N PHE A 56 13.55 12.15 -1.45
CA PHE A 56 12.92 12.39 -0.16
C PHE A 56 13.26 13.78 0.39
N ASN A 57 12.22 14.61 0.62
CA ASN A 57 12.34 16.00 1.08
C ASN A 57 13.22 16.88 0.17
N ASN A 58 13.22 16.62 -1.14
CA ASN A 58 13.92 17.43 -2.12
C ASN A 58 12.98 17.83 -3.26
N GLU A 59 12.48 19.06 -3.20
CA GLU A 59 11.58 19.66 -4.18
C GLU A 59 12.29 20.12 -5.45
N SER A 60 13.63 20.21 -5.44
CA SER A 60 14.41 20.76 -6.56
C SER A 60 14.16 20.02 -7.87
N PHE A 61 13.87 18.72 -7.80
CA PHE A 61 13.58 17.89 -8.97
C PHE A 61 12.38 18.37 -9.78
N TYR A 62 11.41 19.06 -9.18
CA TYR A 62 10.25 19.58 -9.90
C TYR A 62 10.56 20.84 -10.71
N TYR A 63 11.64 21.56 -10.37
CA TYR A 63 11.94 22.88 -10.92
C TYR A 63 13.06 22.89 -11.97
N LEU A 64 13.55 21.72 -12.40
CA LEU A 64 14.65 21.61 -13.37
C LEU A 64 14.15 21.85 -14.81
N PRO A 65 14.44 23.01 -15.45
CA PRO A 65 13.94 23.30 -16.80
C PRO A 65 14.51 22.37 -17.86
N ALA A 66 15.80 22.04 -17.72
CA ALA A 66 16.50 21.15 -18.63
C ALA A 66 15.95 19.71 -18.62
N ALA A 67 15.21 19.33 -17.58
CA ALA A 67 14.61 18.01 -17.42
C ALA A 67 13.08 18.02 -17.61
N GLY A 68 12.51 19.09 -18.17
CA GLY A 68 11.06 19.20 -18.42
C GLY A 68 10.22 19.43 -17.17
N HIS A 69 10.80 20.01 -16.10
CA HIS A 69 10.08 20.46 -14.91
C HIS A 69 9.19 19.38 -14.27
N ILE A 70 8.04 19.77 -13.71
CA ILE A 70 7.06 18.89 -13.09
C ILE A 70 6.25 18.11 -14.13
N GLU A 71 6.05 18.70 -15.31
CA GLU A 71 5.33 18.12 -16.43
C GLU A 71 5.94 16.77 -16.81
N SER A 72 7.27 16.70 -16.88
CA SER A 72 7.96 15.44 -17.18
C SER A 72 7.72 14.34 -16.14
N VAL A 73 7.58 14.73 -14.87
CA VAL A 73 7.29 13.80 -13.76
C VAL A 73 5.84 13.33 -13.85
N LEU A 74 4.91 14.25 -14.13
CA LEU A 74 3.49 13.92 -14.32
C LEU A 74 3.31 12.96 -15.51
N MET A 75 3.99 13.21 -16.63
CA MET A 75 3.97 12.30 -17.77
C MET A 75 4.56 10.93 -17.41
N GLY A 76 5.63 10.91 -16.61
CA GLY A 76 6.20 9.67 -16.08
C GLY A 76 5.22 8.88 -15.19
N LEU A 77 4.45 9.56 -14.34
CA LEU A 77 3.43 8.93 -13.49
C LEU A 77 2.25 8.37 -14.30
N LEU A 78 1.94 8.97 -15.45
CA LEU A 78 0.89 8.50 -16.35
C LEU A 78 1.36 7.37 -17.28
N GLY A 79 2.59 7.44 -17.76
CA GLY A 79 3.12 6.51 -18.76
C GLY A 79 3.81 5.27 -18.18
N ALA A 80 4.31 5.33 -16.95
CA ALA A 80 5.00 4.21 -16.33
C ALA A 80 4.04 3.33 -15.51
N GLU A 81 4.21 2.01 -15.61
CA GLU A 81 3.46 1.07 -14.77
C GLU A 81 3.83 1.22 -13.28
N SER A 82 3.09 0.64 -12.36
CA SER A 82 3.56 0.51 -10.96
C SER A 82 4.44 -0.74 -10.80
N MET A 83 5.15 -0.85 -9.66
CA MET A 83 5.72 -2.15 -9.28
C MET A 83 4.59 -3.14 -8.94
N ALA A 84 4.88 -4.43 -8.99
CA ALA A 84 3.90 -5.45 -8.66
C ALA A 84 3.51 -5.37 -7.17
N PHE A 85 2.25 -5.68 -6.87
CA PHE A 85 1.84 -5.99 -5.50
C PHE A 85 2.38 -7.37 -5.13
N ASP A 86 3.48 -7.40 -4.38
CA ASP A 86 4.05 -8.62 -3.83
C ASP A 86 4.86 -8.33 -2.54
N ARG A 87 5.54 -9.34 -2.01
CA ARG A 87 6.36 -9.22 -0.80
C ARG A 87 7.69 -8.46 -1.00
N HIS A 88 7.96 -7.93 -2.19
CA HIS A 88 9.19 -7.19 -2.49
C HIS A 88 8.93 -5.68 -2.37
N ILE A 89 9.88 -5.00 -1.74
CA ILE A 89 9.86 -3.55 -1.59
C ILE A 89 11.19 -3.03 -2.13
N SER A 90 11.11 -1.91 -2.82
CA SER A 90 12.23 -1.30 -3.52
C SER A 90 13.34 -0.89 -2.54
N ASP A 91 14.58 -0.99 -3.00
CA ASP A 91 15.78 -0.74 -2.19
C ASP A 91 15.81 0.68 -1.59
N ALA A 92 15.31 1.67 -2.33
CA ALA A 92 15.17 3.04 -1.88
C ALA A 92 14.31 3.16 -0.60
N LEU A 93 13.30 2.30 -0.43
CA LEU A 93 12.44 2.26 0.75
C LEU A 93 12.94 1.30 1.83
N ARG A 94 13.59 0.21 1.43
CA ARG A 94 14.07 -0.82 2.35
C ARG A 94 15.37 -0.44 3.06
N ASN A 95 16.27 0.28 2.40
CA ASN A 95 17.61 0.57 2.94
C ASN A 95 17.92 2.07 3.01
N HIS A 96 17.19 2.90 2.27
CA HIS A 96 17.55 4.30 2.04
C HIS A 96 16.42 5.29 2.33
N LEU A 97 15.37 4.89 3.08
CA LEU A 97 14.25 5.78 3.39
C LEU A 97 14.75 6.98 4.20
N PHE A 98 14.50 8.19 3.70
CA PHE A 98 14.97 9.45 4.30
C PHE A 98 16.48 9.47 4.60
N GLN A 99 17.28 8.75 3.82
CA GLN A 99 18.73 8.75 3.98
C GLN A 99 19.26 10.18 3.88
N ARG A 100 20.10 10.56 4.84
CA ARG A 100 20.79 11.84 4.80
C ARG A 100 22.10 11.72 4.03
N PRO A 101 22.49 12.74 3.24
CA PRO A 101 23.75 12.71 2.50
C PRO A 101 25.00 12.72 3.39
N ASP A 102 24.88 13.19 4.63
CA ASP A 102 25.99 13.58 5.52
C ASP A 102 26.48 12.46 6.46
N GLY A 103 26.08 11.20 6.26
CA GLY A 103 26.60 10.10 7.07
C GLY A 103 26.33 8.70 6.53
N PRO A 104 27.23 7.73 6.79
CA PRO A 104 26.96 6.33 6.46
C PRO A 104 25.82 5.79 7.34
N LEU A 105 25.01 4.90 6.77
CA LEU A 105 23.94 4.16 7.48
C LEU A 105 22.84 5.05 8.11
N THR A 106 22.52 6.19 7.49
CA THR A 106 21.45 7.09 7.95
C THR A 106 20.07 6.75 7.39
N GLY A 107 19.98 5.81 6.45
CA GLY A 107 18.71 5.36 5.87
C GLY A 107 17.90 4.50 6.83
N LEU A 108 16.58 4.60 6.73
CA LEU A 108 15.63 3.77 7.47
C LEU A 108 15.12 2.61 6.60
N ASP A 109 14.62 1.56 7.25
CA ASP A 109 13.95 0.43 6.62
C ASP A 109 12.43 0.57 6.79
N LEU A 110 11.73 0.99 5.73
CA LEU A 110 10.29 1.18 5.74
C LEU A 110 9.50 -0.10 6.06
N PRO A 111 9.75 -1.26 5.40
CA PRO A 111 9.14 -2.52 5.80
C PRO A 111 9.33 -2.87 7.29
N ALA A 112 10.54 -2.70 7.82
CA ALA A 112 10.80 -2.95 9.24
C ALA A 112 10.03 -1.97 10.14
N LEU A 113 9.96 -0.69 9.77
CA LEU A 113 9.14 0.30 10.45
C LEU A 113 7.64 -0.06 10.42
N ASN A 114 7.14 -0.63 9.32
CA ASN A 114 5.75 -1.09 9.24
C ASN A 114 5.48 -2.24 10.22
N ILE A 115 6.37 -3.23 10.28
CA ILE A 115 6.27 -4.35 11.22
C ILE A 115 6.35 -3.84 12.67
N GLN A 116 7.34 -3.02 12.99
CA GLN A 116 7.49 -2.47 14.34
C GLN A 116 6.30 -1.59 14.74
N ARG A 117 5.73 -0.81 13.81
CA ARG A 117 4.54 0.00 14.07
C ARG A 117 3.31 -0.86 14.34
N ALA A 118 3.12 -1.95 13.60
CA ALA A 118 2.02 -2.88 13.85
C ALA A 118 2.14 -3.52 15.25
N ARG A 119 3.35 -3.89 15.67
CA ARG A 119 3.61 -4.43 17.01
C ARG A 119 3.37 -3.38 18.11
N ASP A 120 3.84 -2.16 17.91
CA ASP A 120 3.61 -0.99 18.79
C ASP A 120 2.11 -0.73 19.00
N HIS A 121 1.31 -0.87 17.93
CA HIS A 121 -0.14 -0.69 17.97
C HIS A 121 -0.91 -1.95 18.44
N GLY A 122 -0.23 -3.03 18.80
CA GLY A 122 -0.87 -4.27 19.26
C GLY A 122 -1.73 -4.96 18.21
N ILE A 123 -1.37 -4.83 16.93
CA ILE A 123 -2.14 -5.40 15.82
C ILE A 123 -2.15 -6.93 15.89
N PRO A 124 -3.31 -7.59 15.77
CA PRO A 124 -3.38 -9.04 15.78
C PRO A 124 -2.55 -9.69 14.66
N PRO A 125 -2.02 -10.90 14.87
CA PRO A 125 -1.30 -11.64 13.84
C PRO A 125 -2.18 -11.91 12.61
N TYR A 126 -1.52 -12.17 11.48
CA TYR A 126 -2.15 -12.49 10.21
C TYR A 126 -3.21 -13.60 10.33
N ASN A 127 -2.96 -14.61 11.15
CA ASN A 127 -3.90 -15.73 11.29
C ASN A 127 -5.20 -15.37 12.02
N ALA A 128 -5.14 -14.44 12.99
CA ALA A 128 -6.34 -13.88 13.62
C ALA A 128 -7.14 -13.06 12.60
N TYR A 129 -6.42 -12.31 11.75
CA TYR A 129 -7.04 -11.54 10.67
C TYR A 129 -7.74 -12.43 9.64
N ARG A 130 -7.16 -13.58 9.29
CA ARG A 130 -7.79 -14.59 8.43
C ARG A 130 -9.16 -15.02 8.97
N GLU A 131 -9.24 -15.33 10.27
CA GLU A 131 -10.51 -15.72 10.90
C GLU A 131 -11.54 -14.60 10.88
N MET A 132 -11.13 -13.35 11.13
CA MET A 132 -12.01 -12.18 11.02
C MET A 132 -12.57 -12.00 9.60
N CYS A 133 -11.79 -12.33 8.57
CA CYS A 133 -12.20 -12.33 7.17
C CYS A 133 -13.00 -13.58 6.75
N GLY A 134 -13.37 -14.47 7.69
CA GLY A 134 -14.12 -15.69 7.41
C GLY A 134 -13.29 -16.79 6.75
N MET A 135 -11.97 -16.65 6.72
CA MET A 135 -11.06 -17.67 6.21
C MET A 135 -10.73 -18.70 7.30
N ARG A 136 -10.27 -19.88 6.88
CA ARG A 136 -9.79 -20.88 7.82
C ARG A 136 -8.47 -20.43 8.44
N ARG A 137 -8.40 -20.52 9.77
CA ARG A 137 -7.16 -20.42 10.55
C ARG A 137 -6.17 -21.47 10.05
N ALA A 138 -4.96 -21.04 9.70
CA ALA A 138 -3.87 -21.93 9.36
C ALA A 138 -3.33 -22.60 10.63
N ARG A 139 -3.14 -23.91 10.63
CA ARG A 139 -2.55 -24.66 11.77
C ARG A 139 -1.06 -24.88 11.58
N ASN A 140 -0.59 -24.79 10.34
CA ASN A 140 0.80 -24.91 9.95
C ASN A 140 1.05 -24.05 8.70
N PHE A 141 2.32 -23.84 8.34
CA PHE A 141 2.69 -23.03 7.17
C PHE A 141 2.20 -23.60 5.83
N GLU A 142 1.96 -24.90 5.70
CA GLU A 142 1.44 -25.49 4.46
C GLU A 142 -0.02 -25.12 4.22
N ASP A 143 -0.79 -24.86 5.28
CA ASP A 143 -2.19 -24.41 5.15
C ASP A 143 -2.29 -23.05 4.44
N LEU A 144 -1.21 -22.26 4.42
CA LEU A 144 -1.13 -20.98 3.71
C LEU A 144 -1.06 -21.13 2.18
N ARG A 145 -0.90 -22.35 1.64
CA ARG A 145 -0.87 -22.59 0.19
C ARG A 145 -2.17 -22.21 -0.50
N ASP A 146 -3.25 -22.05 0.24
CA ASP A 146 -4.52 -21.57 -0.28
C ASP A 146 -4.41 -20.14 -0.85
N VAL A 147 -3.58 -19.28 -0.25
CA VAL A 147 -3.42 -17.88 -0.67
C VAL A 147 -1.99 -17.45 -1.00
N MET A 148 -0.95 -18.12 -0.49
CA MET A 148 0.46 -17.76 -0.70
C MET A 148 1.19 -18.77 -1.58
N ASP A 149 2.14 -18.30 -2.40
CA ASP A 149 3.01 -19.14 -3.21
C ASP A 149 4.11 -19.83 -2.39
N GLY A 150 4.68 -20.90 -2.95
CA GLY A 150 5.70 -21.71 -2.28
C GLY A 150 6.92 -20.91 -1.79
N PRO A 151 7.50 -20.02 -2.61
CA PRO A 151 8.58 -19.13 -2.20
C PRO A 151 8.24 -18.26 -0.99
N SER A 152 7.04 -17.66 -0.94
CA SER A 152 6.65 -16.83 0.21
C SER A 152 6.45 -17.66 1.47
N ILE A 153 5.86 -18.85 1.37
CA ILE A 153 5.74 -19.78 2.50
C ILE A 153 7.11 -20.21 3.00
N ALA A 154 8.05 -20.50 2.11
CA ALA A 154 9.42 -20.85 2.46
C ALA A 154 10.10 -19.69 3.21
N ALA A 155 9.94 -18.44 2.74
CA ALA A 155 10.47 -17.26 3.42
C ALA A 155 9.83 -17.05 4.80
N MET A 156 8.51 -17.27 4.95
CA MET A 156 7.84 -17.18 6.25
C MET A 156 8.41 -18.17 7.26
N LYS A 157 8.68 -19.41 6.83
CA LYS A 157 9.29 -20.45 7.68
C LYS A 157 10.69 -20.11 8.16
N THR A 158 11.45 -19.29 7.43
CA THR A 158 12.79 -18.90 7.88
C THR A 158 12.76 -17.79 8.94
N VAL A 159 11.63 -17.10 9.08
CA VAL A 159 11.50 -15.91 9.95
C VAL A 159 10.63 -16.20 11.18
N TYR A 160 9.52 -16.92 11.01
CA TYR A 160 8.56 -17.17 12.08
C TYR A 160 8.65 -18.62 12.57
N ALA A 161 8.58 -18.81 13.89
CA ALA A 161 8.57 -20.14 14.50
C ALA A 161 7.21 -20.83 14.29
N ASN A 162 6.11 -20.09 14.42
CA ASN A 162 4.75 -20.59 14.20
C ASN A 162 3.98 -19.73 13.22
N VAL A 163 2.98 -20.33 12.56
CA VAL A 163 2.07 -19.61 11.65
C VAL A 163 1.24 -18.54 12.36
N ASP A 164 1.04 -18.70 13.67
CA ASP A 164 0.33 -17.76 14.53
C ASP A 164 1.15 -16.50 14.87
N ASP A 165 2.46 -16.51 14.60
CA ASP A 165 3.36 -15.39 14.91
C ASP A 165 3.54 -14.44 13.71
N ILE A 166 2.96 -14.75 12.55
CA ILE A 166 3.13 -13.96 11.32
C ILE A 166 2.50 -12.57 11.53
N ASP A 167 3.31 -11.51 11.45
CA ASP A 167 2.83 -10.14 11.51
C ASP A 167 1.85 -9.85 10.34
N LEU A 168 0.83 -9.03 10.58
CA LEU A 168 -0.24 -8.80 9.61
C LEU A 168 0.28 -8.23 8.28
N PHE A 169 1.15 -7.22 8.31
CA PHE A 169 1.69 -6.58 7.10
C PHE A 169 2.41 -7.59 6.16
N PRO A 170 3.48 -8.29 6.58
CA PRO A 170 4.14 -9.24 5.70
C PRO A 170 3.25 -10.42 5.29
N GLY A 171 2.31 -10.83 6.16
CA GLY A 171 1.29 -11.83 5.81
C GLY A 171 0.45 -11.38 4.61
N LEU A 172 -0.14 -10.18 4.68
CA LEU A 172 -0.96 -9.62 3.60
C LEU A 172 -0.17 -9.42 2.30
N MET A 173 1.07 -8.92 2.38
CA MET A 173 1.90 -8.68 1.17
C MET A 173 2.36 -9.97 0.49
N SER A 174 2.28 -11.11 1.17
CA SER A 174 2.69 -12.42 0.67
C SER A 174 1.56 -13.20 0.00
N GLU A 175 0.35 -12.65 0.00
CA GLU A 175 -0.80 -13.26 -0.68
C GLU A 175 -0.70 -13.07 -2.19
N ARG A 176 -1.16 -14.07 -2.95
CA ARG A 176 -1.29 -13.96 -4.39
C ARG A 176 -2.43 -13.00 -4.75
N PRO A 177 -2.25 -12.10 -5.73
CA PRO A 177 -3.35 -11.35 -6.31
C PRO A 177 -4.46 -12.26 -6.83
N LEU A 178 -5.72 -11.88 -6.64
CA LEU A 178 -6.85 -12.57 -7.27
C LEU A 178 -7.04 -12.08 -8.72
N LYS A 179 -7.71 -12.86 -9.56
CA LYS A 179 -7.95 -12.45 -10.94
C LYS A 179 -8.84 -11.19 -10.96
N GLY A 180 -8.31 -10.09 -11.48
CA GLY A 180 -9.03 -8.81 -11.60
C GLY A 180 -9.08 -7.95 -10.33
N ILE A 181 -8.44 -8.40 -9.25
CA ILE A 181 -8.28 -7.64 -8.01
C ILE A 181 -6.83 -7.79 -7.59
N MET A 182 -6.13 -6.71 -7.29
CA MET A 182 -4.72 -6.78 -6.92
C MET A 182 -4.42 -7.70 -5.71
N LEU A 183 -5.43 -8.20 -4.98
CA LEU A 183 -5.28 -8.70 -3.61
C LEU A 183 -6.28 -9.85 -3.26
N ALA A 184 -5.94 -10.75 -2.33
CA ALA A 184 -6.77 -11.93 -1.96
C ALA A 184 -7.67 -11.79 -0.73
N SER A 185 -7.13 -11.69 0.48
CA SER A 185 -7.89 -11.53 1.76
C SER A 185 -8.07 -10.06 2.12
N PHE A 186 -7.13 -9.27 1.65
CA PHE A 186 -7.05 -7.82 1.71
C PHE A 186 -8.26 -7.01 1.20
N PRO A 187 -9.05 -7.47 0.19
CA PRO A 187 -10.24 -6.75 -0.23
C PRO A 187 -11.23 -6.60 0.92
N PHE A 188 -11.33 -7.54 1.87
CA PHE A 188 -12.26 -7.40 3.00
C PHE A 188 -11.88 -6.23 3.92
N ALA A 189 -10.59 -6.04 4.19
CA ALA A 189 -10.05 -4.94 4.99
C ALA A 189 -10.40 -3.57 4.41
N ILE A 190 -9.99 -3.39 3.15
CA ILE A 190 -10.05 -2.11 2.46
C ILE A 190 -11.48 -1.80 2.04
N HIS A 191 -12.15 -2.78 1.45
CA HIS A 191 -13.53 -2.60 0.97
C HIS A 191 -14.47 -2.35 2.14
N GLY A 192 -14.35 -3.11 3.23
CA GLY A 192 -15.11 -2.88 4.46
C GLY A 192 -14.88 -1.46 4.98
N GLN A 193 -13.63 -1.04 5.14
CA GLN A 193 -13.30 0.30 5.61
C GLN A 193 -13.90 1.39 4.71
N PHE A 194 -13.77 1.28 3.38
CA PHE A 194 -14.33 2.27 2.46
C PHE A 194 -15.87 2.28 2.49
N ILE A 195 -16.53 1.13 2.63
CA ILE A 195 -17.99 1.07 2.80
C ILE A 195 -18.40 1.79 4.07
N PHE A 196 -17.79 1.48 5.21
CA PHE A 196 -18.14 2.09 6.50
C PHE A 196 -17.85 3.59 6.51
N SER A 197 -16.72 4.02 5.94
CA SER A 197 -16.38 5.44 5.80
C SER A 197 -17.38 6.18 4.91
N THR A 198 -17.81 5.56 3.81
CA THR A 198 -18.81 6.15 2.91
C THR A 198 -20.19 6.22 3.57
N LYS A 199 -20.65 5.14 4.20
CA LYS A 199 -21.96 5.10 4.86
C LYS A 199 -22.04 5.98 6.10
N GLY A 200 -20.99 6.02 6.92
CA GLY A 200 -20.94 6.82 8.14
C GLY A 200 -20.59 8.29 7.90
N SER A 201 -20.31 8.71 6.66
CA SER A 201 -20.01 10.11 6.34
C SER A 201 -21.28 10.85 5.90
N ARG A 202 -21.62 11.89 6.67
CA ARG A 202 -22.74 12.81 6.37
C ARG A 202 -22.51 13.65 5.11
N LEU A 203 -21.29 13.66 4.56
CA LEU A 203 -20.85 14.56 3.48
C LEU A 203 -20.71 13.87 2.12
N VAL A 204 -20.97 12.55 2.01
CA VAL A 204 -20.79 11.79 0.76
C VAL A 204 -21.66 12.31 -0.40
N GLY A 205 -22.74 13.05 -0.12
CA GLY A 205 -23.61 13.69 -1.13
C GLY A 205 -23.43 15.20 -1.29
N CYS A 206 -22.46 15.84 -0.62
CA CYS A 206 -22.33 17.31 -0.70
C CYS A 206 -21.82 17.82 -2.07
N SER A 207 -21.39 16.95 -2.99
CA SER A 207 -21.11 17.38 -4.37
C SER A 207 -22.38 17.64 -5.18
N GLU A 208 -23.47 16.90 -4.95
CA GLU A 208 -24.75 17.09 -5.67
C GLU A 208 -25.45 18.41 -5.30
N HIS A 209 -25.14 18.97 -4.13
CA HIS A 209 -25.66 20.29 -3.69
C HIS A 209 -24.85 21.49 -4.20
N PHE A 210 -23.68 21.28 -4.80
CA PHE A 210 -22.91 22.37 -5.41
C PHE A 210 -23.39 22.69 -6.83
N GLU A 211 -23.84 21.69 -7.59
CA GLU A 211 -24.38 21.89 -8.94
C GLU A 211 -25.81 22.49 -8.93
N SER A 212 -26.58 22.27 -7.86
CA SER A 212 -27.96 22.79 -7.77
C SER A 212 -28.06 24.28 -7.38
N ARG A 213 -26.95 25.01 -7.29
CA ARG A 213 -26.93 26.46 -6.98
C ARG A 213 -26.53 27.36 -8.14
N ASN A 214 -26.30 26.80 -9.33
CA ASN A 214 -26.03 27.55 -10.57
C ASN A 214 -27.10 27.27 -11.65
N GLY A 215 -28.37 27.42 -11.29
CA GLY A 215 -29.52 27.37 -12.22
C GLY A 215 -30.60 28.34 -11.81
#